data_AF-A0A7J3VS77-F1
#
_entry.id   AF-A0A7J3VS77-F1
#
_cell.length_a   1.000
_cell.length_b   1.000
_cell.length_c   1.000
_cell.angle_alpha   90.00
_cell.angle_beta   90.00
_cell.angle_gamma   90.00
#
_symmetry.space_group_name_H-M   'P 1'
#
loop_
_entity.id
_entity.type
_entity.pdbx_description
1 polymer ?
#
loop_
_entity_poly.entity_id
_entity_poly.type
_entity_poly.pdbx_seq_one_letter_code
_entity_poly.pdbx_strand_id
1 'polypeptide(L)'
;MTNKRSIVIAAAGVAVAAVLAFAVLAVGLGNGSIVKQEQKSKGNGMAEKLEFKNPVTIRLIDKDGNIASEKVVYNAITADGKTYIYRVLGNSNASIAALNKMQLRDATTNNPDINALKDNATNPVTATVANATITCTPSASSNNATCVGTFTFSPAYQPGAGASSLNLAPGKKIVVGHDDGTTFTPYFELTSIGSITVNPGTTYASLQITWTITVS
;
A
#
# COMPACT_ATOMS: atom_id res chain seq x y z
N MET A 1 5.92 -65.72 -1.65
CA MET A 1 5.45 -65.26 -2.97
C MET A 1 4.05 -64.68 -2.81
N THR A 2 3.89 -63.50 -3.39
CA THR A 2 2.82 -62.50 -3.23
C THR A 2 1.52 -62.91 -3.92
N ASN A 3 0.34 -62.56 -3.36
CA ASN A 3 -0.60 -61.72 -4.10
C ASN A 3 -1.77 -61.16 -3.27
N LYS A 4 -1.74 -59.83 -3.15
CA LYS A 4 -2.81 -58.85 -3.39
C LYS A 4 -4.15 -59.05 -2.66
N ARG A 5 -4.30 -58.36 -1.52
CA ARG A 5 -5.60 -57.83 -1.09
C ARG A 5 -5.69 -56.37 -1.53
N SER A 6 -6.53 -56.13 -2.53
CA SER A 6 -6.98 -54.80 -2.91
C SER A 6 -7.83 -54.22 -1.78
N ILE A 7 -7.34 -53.19 -1.11
CA ILE A 7 -8.14 -52.34 -0.24
C ILE A 7 -8.60 -51.15 -1.07
N VAL A 8 -9.90 -51.11 -1.37
CA VAL A 8 -10.59 -49.95 -1.91
C VAL A 8 -10.94 -49.06 -0.70
N ILE A 9 -10.20 -47.97 -0.50
CA ILE A 9 -10.63 -46.91 0.41
C ILE A 9 -11.50 -45.97 -0.42
N ALA A 10 -12.82 -46.12 -0.25
CA ALA A 10 -13.77 -45.12 -0.65
C ALA A 10 -13.48 -43.84 0.16
N ALA A 11 -12.92 -42.84 -0.50
CA ALA A 11 -12.68 -41.52 0.10
C ALA A 11 -14.02 -40.80 0.28
N ALA A 12 -14.62 -40.95 1.47
CA ALA A 12 -15.62 -40.03 1.98
C ALA A 12 -14.89 -38.76 2.46
N GLY A 13 -14.53 -37.89 1.51
CA GLY A 13 -13.93 -36.58 1.78
C GLY A 13 -15.01 -35.58 2.14
N VAL A 14 -15.12 -35.31 3.44
CA VAL A 14 -16.00 -34.31 4.07
C VAL A 14 -15.89 -32.95 3.38
N ALA A 15 -17.04 -32.40 2.98
CA ALA A 15 -17.16 -31.02 2.54
C ALA A 15 -16.81 -30.07 3.69
N VAL A 16 -15.65 -29.43 3.62
CA VAL A 16 -15.32 -28.31 4.52
C VAL A 16 -15.83 -27.04 3.86
N ALA A 17 -17.05 -26.65 4.22
CA ALA A 17 -17.53 -25.29 4.01
C ALA A 17 -16.73 -24.35 4.93
N ALA A 18 -15.66 -23.75 4.40
CA ALA A 18 -14.93 -22.72 5.12
C ALA A 18 -15.73 -21.40 5.04
N VAL A 19 -16.46 -21.13 6.12
CA VAL A 19 -17.06 -19.81 6.40
C VAL A 19 -15.90 -18.83 6.64
N LEU A 20 -15.65 -17.92 5.68
CA LEU A 20 -14.80 -16.76 5.96
C LEU A 20 -15.58 -15.78 6.84
N ALA A 21 -15.32 -15.82 8.14
CA ALA A 21 -15.73 -14.78 9.07
C ALA A 21 -14.78 -13.58 8.94
N PHE A 22 -15.29 -12.48 8.39
CA PHE A 22 -14.57 -11.21 8.29
C PHE A 22 -14.75 -10.42 9.59
N ALA A 23 -13.66 -10.19 10.33
CA ALA A 23 -13.62 -9.23 11.42
C ALA A 23 -13.01 -7.92 10.90
N VAL A 24 -13.87 -6.93 10.59
CA VAL A 24 -13.45 -5.56 10.34
C VAL A 24 -13.55 -4.81 11.66
N LEU A 25 -12.40 -4.43 12.23
CA LEU A 25 -12.36 -3.57 13.40
C LEU A 25 -12.65 -2.14 12.97
N ALA A 26 -13.92 -1.75 13.07
CA ALA A 26 -14.34 -0.36 12.98
C ALA A 26 -13.99 0.34 14.30
N VAL A 27 -13.03 1.25 14.27
CA VAL A 27 -12.90 2.30 15.29
C VAL A 27 -13.17 3.61 14.56
N GLY A 28 -14.32 4.19 14.89
CA GLY A 28 -15.03 5.13 14.04
C GLY A 28 -14.38 6.50 13.92
N LEU A 29 -14.68 7.14 12.78
CA LEU A 29 -15.14 8.53 12.67
C LEU A 29 -15.76 8.67 11.26
N GLY A 30 -17.06 8.98 11.22
CA GLY A 30 -17.87 9.51 10.11
C GLY A 30 -17.58 9.07 8.65
N ASN A 31 -18.57 8.43 8.02
CA ASN A 31 -18.69 8.21 6.56
C ASN A 31 -17.77 7.17 5.91
N GLY A 32 -17.53 6.05 6.60
CA GLY A 32 -17.00 4.84 5.99
C GLY A 32 -18.06 4.11 5.15
N SER A 33 -18.32 4.59 3.93
CA SER A 33 -18.98 3.77 2.92
C SER A 33 -18.02 2.64 2.56
N ILE A 34 -18.18 1.51 3.24
CA ILE A 34 -17.56 0.24 2.86
C ILE A 34 -18.03 -0.01 1.43
N VAL A 35 -17.15 0.15 0.45
CA VAL A 35 -17.45 -0.27 -0.93
C VAL A 35 -17.51 -1.79 -0.89
N LYS A 36 -18.71 -2.30 -0.62
CA LYS A 36 -19.10 -3.69 -0.86
C LYS A 36 -19.02 -3.87 -2.38
N GLN A 37 -17.93 -4.41 -2.90
CA GLN A 37 -18.02 -5.02 -4.23
C GLN A 37 -18.75 -6.35 -4.05
N GLU A 38 -20.03 -6.34 -4.40
CA GLU A 38 -20.83 -7.54 -4.58
C GLU A 38 -20.09 -8.48 -5.54
N GLN A 39 -19.73 -9.66 -5.05
CA GLN A 39 -19.36 -10.77 -5.92
C GLN A 39 -20.61 -11.18 -6.72
N LYS A 40 -20.68 -10.79 -7.99
CA LYS A 40 -21.49 -11.56 -8.95
C LYS A 40 -20.78 -12.88 -9.21
N SER A 41 -21.04 -13.87 -8.36
CA SER A 41 -20.78 -15.26 -8.69
C SER A 41 -21.70 -15.66 -9.84
N LYS A 42 -21.19 -15.64 -11.07
CA LYS A 42 -21.80 -16.30 -12.22
C LYS A 42 -20.84 -17.37 -12.74
N GLY A 43 -21.08 -18.60 -12.30
CA GLY A 43 -20.82 -19.83 -13.05
C GLY A 43 -19.36 -20.25 -13.28
N ASN A 44 -18.98 -21.38 -12.67
CA ASN A 44 -18.03 -22.42 -13.16
C ASN A 44 -16.84 -22.01 -14.07
N GLY A 45 -16.17 -20.90 -13.76
CA GLY A 45 -14.84 -20.56 -14.25
C GLY A 45 -13.93 -20.27 -13.07
N MET A 46 -12.67 -20.70 -13.13
CA MET A 46 -11.64 -20.52 -12.10
C MET A 46 -11.77 -19.18 -11.36
N ALA A 47 -11.78 -19.24 -10.03
CA ALA A 47 -11.85 -18.07 -9.16
C ALA A 47 -10.93 -16.96 -9.65
N GLU A 48 -11.52 -15.80 -9.99
CA GLU A 48 -10.79 -14.60 -10.33
C GLU A 48 -9.81 -14.27 -9.20
N LYS A 49 -8.55 -14.12 -9.59
CA LYS A 49 -7.37 -13.75 -8.81
C LYS A 49 -7.75 -12.81 -7.64
N LEU A 50 -7.71 -13.33 -6.41
CA LEU A 50 -7.84 -12.52 -5.18
C LEU A 50 -6.73 -11.46 -5.19
N GLU A 51 -7.05 -10.25 -5.63
CA GLU A 51 -6.18 -9.10 -5.48
C GLU A 51 -6.24 -8.64 -4.01
N PHE A 52 -5.21 -8.97 -3.26
CA PHE A 52 -4.94 -8.38 -1.95
C PHE A 52 -4.76 -6.87 -2.10
N LYS A 53 -5.83 -6.11 -1.88
CA LYS A 53 -5.80 -4.64 -1.86
C LYS A 53 -5.58 -4.20 -0.42
N ASN A 54 -4.34 -3.85 -0.07
CA ASN A 54 -4.06 -3.29 1.25
C ASN A 54 -4.41 -1.79 1.25
N PRO A 55 -5.16 -1.30 2.24
CA PRO A 55 -5.46 0.11 2.35
C PRO A 55 -4.19 0.92 2.66
N VAL A 56 -4.09 2.09 2.03
CA VAL A 56 -3.05 3.07 2.29
C VAL A 56 -3.71 4.41 2.58
N THR A 57 -3.42 4.97 3.75
CA THR A 57 -3.86 6.31 4.13
C THR A 57 -2.77 7.30 3.78
N ILE A 58 -3.15 8.40 3.14
CA ILE A 58 -2.25 9.47 2.72
C ILE A 58 -2.74 10.76 3.36
N ARG A 59 -1.84 11.46 4.05
CA ARG A 59 -2.12 12.70 4.78
C ARG A 59 -1.19 13.79 4.30
N LEU A 60 -1.77 14.94 4.00
CA LEU A 60 -1.04 16.16 3.75
C LEU A 60 -1.00 17.00 5.02
N ILE A 61 0.20 17.37 5.46
CA ILE A 61 0.42 18.09 6.71
C ILE A 61 0.83 19.53 6.39
N ASP A 62 0.13 20.50 6.97
CA ASP A 62 0.45 21.91 6.83
C ASP A 62 1.75 22.29 7.57
N LYS A 63 2.20 23.54 7.42
CA LYS A 63 3.40 24.05 8.11
C LYS A 63 3.29 24.08 9.64
N ASP A 64 2.07 24.04 10.17
CA ASP A 64 1.77 24.13 11.60
C ASP A 64 1.60 22.74 12.23
N GLY A 65 1.66 21.67 11.42
CA GLY A 65 1.56 20.28 11.85
C GLY A 65 0.15 19.70 11.80
N ASN A 66 -0.84 20.42 11.26
CA ASN A 66 -2.22 19.92 11.16
C ASN A 66 -2.43 19.09 9.89
N ILE A 67 -3.34 18.12 9.96
CA ILE A 67 -3.80 17.37 8.80
C ILE A 67 -4.71 18.28 7.96
N ALA A 68 -4.21 18.72 6.81
CA ALA A 68 -4.94 19.58 5.90
C ALA A 68 -5.79 18.79 4.88
N SER A 69 -5.37 17.57 4.55
CA SER A 69 -6.12 16.66 3.68
C SER A 69 -5.77 15.21 4.00
N GLU A 70 -6.74 14.31 3.87
CA GLU A 70 -6.56 12.87 4.03
C GLU A 70 -7.24 12.11 2.89
N LYS A 71 -6.60 11.03 2.41
CA LYS A 71 -7.15 10.13 1.39
C LYS A 71 -6.79 8.69 1.69
N VAL A 72 -7.73 7.78 1.47
CA VAL A 72 -7.46 6.33 1.45
C VAL A 72 -7.43 5.85 0.00
N VAL A 73 -6.36 5.15 -0.36
CA VAL A 73 -6.18 4.47 -1.64
C VAL A 73 -5.81 3.00 -1.39
N TYR A 74 -5.75 2.21 -2.46
CA TYR A 74 -5.39 0.79 -2.38
C TYR A 74 -4.14 0.53 -3.20
N ASN A 75 -3.19 -0.21 -2.64
CA ASN A 75 -1.92 -0.49 -3.31
C ASN A 75 -1.95 -1.75 -4.18
N ALA A 76 -0.97 -1.83 -5.07
CA ALA A 76 -0.58 -3.06 -5.73
C ALA A 76 0.58 -3.72 -4.98
N ILE A 77 0.59 -5.05 -4.92
CA ILE A 77 1.68 -5.86 -4.34
C ILE A 77 2.50 -6.44 -5.49
N THR A 78 3.83 -6.26 -5.45
CA THR A 78 4.74 -6.81 -6.47
C THR A 78 4.90 -8.32 -6.31
N ALA A 79 5.55 -8.98 -7.27
CA ALA A 79 5.88 -10.41 -7.15
C ALA A 79 6.80 -10.67 -5.94
N ASP A 80 7.79 -9.82 -5.73
CA ASP A 80 8.69 -9.90 -4.57
C ASP A 80 7.95 -9.59 -3.26
N GLY A 81 7.01 -8.64 -3.28
CA GLY A 81 6.14 -8.36 -2.14
C GLY A 81 5.24 -9.54 -1.76
N LYS A 82 4.74 -10.29 -2.74
CA LYS A 82 4.01 -11.54 -2.46
C LYS A 82 4.92 -12.57 -1.83
N THR A 83 6.13 -12.76 -2.37
CA THR A 83 7.14 -13.67 -1.78
C THR A 83 7.51 -13.25 -0.37
N TYR A 84 7.66 -11.95 -0.11
CA TYR A 84 7.87 -11.38 1.21
C TYR A 84 6.73 -11.76 2.17
N ILE A 85 5.47 -11.53 1.78
CA ILE A 85 4.30 -11.92 2.60
C ILE A 85 4.30 -13.43 2.87
N TYR A 86 4.51 -14.28 1.87
CA TYR A 86 4.52 -15.73 2.07
C TYR A 86 5.68 -16.20 2.96
N ARG A 87 6.87 -15.61 2.84
CA ARG A 87 8.05 -16.06 3.59
C ARG A 87 8.07 -15.53 5.02
N VAL A 88 7.70 -14.27 5.27
CA VAL A 88 7.70 -13.71 6.64
C VAL A 88 6.67 -14.42 7.49
N LEU A 89 5.60 -14.92 6.88
CA LEU A 89 4.40 -15.27 7.63
C LEU A 89 3.92 -16.71 7.45
N GLY A 90 4.37 -17.40 6.40
CA GLY A 90 4.23 -18.86 6.27
C GLY A 90 5.39 -19.64 6.90
N ASN A 91 6.45 -18.97 7.36
CA ASN A 91 7.60 -19.61 7.99
C ASN A 91 8.23 -18.72 9.07
N SER A 92 7.96 -19.07 10.33
CA SER A 92 8.47 -18.36 11.53
C SER A 92 9.99 -18.32 11.67
N ASN A 93 10.74 -19.07 10.84
CA ASN A 93 12.20 -19.13 10.87
C ASN A 93 12.87 -18.35 9.72
N ALA A 94 12.10 -17.64 8.90
CA ALA A 94 12.65 -16.93 7.75
C ALA A 94 13.31 -15.60 8.18
N SER A 95 14.63 -15.52 8.05
CA SER A 95 15.35 -14.24 8.05
C SER A 95 15.00 -13.49 6.77
N ILE A 96 14.28 -12.38 6.90
CA ILE A 96 13.86 -11.56 5.77
C ILE A 96 14.21 -10.11 6.04
N ALA A 97 14.64 -9.46 4.99
CA ALA A 97 15.05 -8.08 5.00
C ALA A 97 13.84 -7.18 5.35
N ALA A 98 13.98 -6.40 6.42
CA ALA A 98 12.91 -5.53 6.89
C ALA A 98 12.58 -4.46 5.84
N LEU A 99 11.29 -4.09 5.76
CA LEU A 99 10.88 -2.88 5.07
C LEU A 99 11.54 -1.68 5.73
N ASN A 100 12.45 -1.04 5.01
CA ASN A 100 13.32 0.00 5.56
C ASN A 100 13.40 1.24 4.67
N LYS A 101 12.70 1.24 3.52
CA LYS A 101 12.71 2.40 2.63
C LYS A 101 11.37 2.63 1.92
N MET A 102 11.03 3.90 1.80
CA MET A 102 9.94 4.40 0.96
C MET A 102 10.47 5.50 0.04
N GLN A 103 10.11 5.44 -1.24
CA GLN A 103 10.63 6.38 -2.23
C GLN A 103 9.59 6.74 -3.27
N LEU A 104 9.70 7.94 -3.82
CA LEU A 104 9.09 8.30 -5.09
C LEU A 104 10.05 7.89 -6.21
N ARG A 105 9.50 7.29 -7.27
CA ARG A 105 10.28 6.79 -8.40
C ARG A 105 9.58 7.08 -9.72
N ASP A 106 10.39 7.15 -10.76
CA ASP A 106 9.90 7.04 -12.13
C ASP A 106 9.46 5.60 -12.40
N ALA A 107 8.26 5.41 -12.95
CA ALA A 107 7.71 4.09 -13.18
C ALA A 107 8.40 3.34 -14.32
N THR A 108 9.08 4.04 -15.23
CA THR A 108 9.74 3.45 -16.41
C THR A 108 11.18 3.05 -16.09
N THR A 109 11.96 3.97 -15.53
CA THR A 109 13.38 3.75 -15.22
C THR A 109 13.59 3.14 -13.84
N ASN A 110 12.57 3.17 -12.99
CA ASN A 110 12.65 2.80 -11.58
C ASN A 110 13.68 3.63 -10.79
N ASN A 111 14.16 4.76 -11.30
CA ASN A 111 15.09 5.63 -10.56
C ASN A 111 14.33 6.49 -9.53
N PRO A 112 14.95 6.81 -8.37
CA PRO A 112 14.41 7.79 -7.42
C PRO A 112 14.09 9.12 -8.09
N ASP A 113 12.92 9.68 -7.80
CA ASP A 113 12.48 10.97 -8.34
C ASP A 113 11.83 11.81 -7.24
N ILE A 114 12.58 12.76 -6.72
CA ILE A 114 12.14 13.67 -5.65
C ILE A 114 11.15 14.74 -6.12
N ASN A 115 10.91 14.85 -7.43
CA ASN A 115 10.05 15.84 -8.07
C ASN A 115 8.79 15.20 -8.68
N ALA A 116 8.42 14.03 -8.15
CA ALA A 116 7.32 13.21 -8.67
C ALA A 116 5.92 13.73 -8.31
N LEU A 117 5.80 14.75 -7.47
CA LEU A 117 4.53 15.32 -7.03
C LEU A 117 4.30 16.69 -7.70
N LYS A 118 3.14 16.87 -8.33
CA LYS A 118 2.77 18.11 -9.02
C LYS A 118 1.30 18.46 -8.78
N ASP A 119 1.02 19.75 -8.69
CA ASP A 119 -0.36 20.22 -8.65
C ASP A 119 -0.99 20.39 -10.04
N ASN A 120 -2.29 20.69 -10.03
CA ASN A 120 -3.11 20.83 -11.22
C ASN A 120 -3.38 22.29 -11.61
N ALA A 121 -2.59 23.26 -11.13
CA ALA A 121 -2.72 24.64 -11.58
C ALA A 121 -2.40 24.77 -13.09
N THR A 122 -2.85 25.87 -13.72
CA THR A 122 -2.47 26.18 -15.12
C THR A 122 -0.96 26.32 -15.30
N ASN A 123 -0.28 26.83 -14.26
CA ASN A 123 1.18 26.82 -14.14
C ASN A 123 1.55 25.92 -12.94
N PRO A 124 1.73 24.60 -13.15
CA PRO A 124 1.91 23.67 -12.05
C PRO A 124 3.14 23.93 -11.21
N VAL A 125 3.00 23.86 -9.88
CA VAL A 125 4.14 23.79 -8.97
C VAL A 125 4.52 22.34 -8.74
N THR A 126 5.81 22.05 -8.82
CA THR A 126 6.38 20.73 -8.50
C THR A 126 6.84 20.73 -7.06
N ALA A 127 6.35 19.78 -6.26
CA ALA A 127 6.78 19.61 -4.89
C ALA A 127 8.06 18.75 -4.85
N THR A 128 9.15 19.35 -4.36
CA THR A 128 10.41 18.63 -4.12
C THR A 128 10.38 18.05 -2.72
N VAL A 129 10.70 16.76 -2.57
CA VAL A 129 10.77 16.10 -1.27
C VAL A 129 12.16 15.57 -0.93
N ALA A 130 12.45 15.45 0.35
CA ALA A 130 13.54 14.61 0.83
C ALA A 130 13.19 13.12 0.74
N ASN A 131 14.19 12.25 0.92
CA ASN A 131 13.94 10.82 1.13
C ASN A 131 13.00 10.63 2.33
N ALA A 132 12.04 9.72 2.20
CA ALA A 132 11.11 9.48 3.30
C ALA A 132 11.83 8.85 4.50
N THR A 133 11.51 9.34 5.69
CA THR A 133 11.73 8.56 6.92
C THR A 133 10.63 7.51 6.99
N ILE A 134 10.97 6.26 7.26
CA ILE A 134 10.01 5.16 7.39
C ILE A 134 10.18 4.44 8.71
N THR A 135 9.06 4.07 9.31
CA THR A 135 9.02 3.19 10.48
C THR A 135 7.92 2.16 10.27
N CYS A 136 8.25 0.89 10.43
CA CYS A 136 7.30 -0.22 10.35
C CYS A 136 7.17 -0.87 11.73
N THR A 137 5.96 -0.91 12.25
CA THR A 137 5.65 -1.49 13.56
C THR A 137 4.76 -2.71 13.36
N PRO A 138 5.23 -3.92 13.72
CA PRO A 138 4.36 -5.09 13.73
C PRO A 138 3.30 -4.96 14.83
N SER A 139 2.10 -5.48 14.60
CA SER A 139 1.10 -5.61 15.65
C SER A 139 1.44 -6.77 16.57
N ALA A 140 1.22 -6.56 17.87
CA ALA A 140 1.39 -7.61 18.87
C ALA A 140 0.25 -8.65 18.86
N SER A 141 -0.90 -8.32 18.28
CA SER A 141 -2.14 -9.10 18.39
C SER A 141 -2.71 -9.58 17.05
N SER A 142 -2.06 -9.24 15.95
CA SER A 142 -2.50 -9.62 14.61
C SER A 142 -1.31 -9.83 13.68
N ASN A 143 -1.52 -10.63 12.63
CA ASN A 143 -0.54 -10.81 11.56
C ASN A 143 -0.58 -9.58 10.62
N ASN A 144 -0.26 -8.40 11.13
CA ASN A 144 -0.14 -7.19 10.33
C ASN A 144 1.01 -6.32 10.82
N ALA A 145 1.47 -5.45 9.93
CA ALA A 145 2.45 -4.43 10.24
C ALA A 145 1.97 -3.09 9.68
N THR A 146 2.15 -2.03 10.46
CA THR A 146 1.84 -0.66 10.02
C THR A 146 3.13 0.06 9.73
N CYS A 147 3.33 0.45 8.48
CA CYS A 147 4.45 1.26 8.03
C CYS A 147 3.99 2.71 7.85
N VAL A 148 4.68 3.65 8.49
CA VAL A 148 4.48 5.09 8.29
C VAL A 148 5.72 5.65 7.60
N GLY A 149 5.54 6.24 6.42
CA GLY A 149 6.55 7.00 5.73
C GLY A 149 6.21 8.48 5.70
N THR A 150 7.19 9.36 5.92
CA THR A 150 7.00 10.82 5.84
C THR A 150 7.97 11.42 4.85
N PHE A 151 7.43 12.03 3.78
CA PHE A 151 8.18 12.84 2.83
C PHE A 151 8.12 14.30 3.24
N THR A 152 9.25 14.87 3.64
CA THR A 152 9.36 16.30 3.96
C THR A 152 9.58 17.11 2.69
N PHE A 153 8.79 18.17 2.49
CA PHE A 153 8.98 19.10 1.36
C PHE A 153 10.19 20.01 1.60
N SER A 154 11.02 20.22 0.57
CA SER A 154 12.20 21.10 0.63
C SER A 154 12.41 21.86 -0.68
N PRO A 155 12.04 23.16 -0.76
CA PRO A 155 11.39 23.96 0.28
C PRO A 155 9.97 23.47 0.59
N ALA A 156 9.36 24.02 1.66
CA ALA A 156 7.96 23.75 1.97
C ALA A 156 7.07 24.00 0.74
N TYR A 157 6.14 23.09 0.48
CA TYR A 157 5.35 23.11 -0.74
C TYR A 157 4.23 24.15 -0.62
N GLN A 158 4.12 25.02 -1.62
CA GLN A 158 3.02 25.98 -1.76
C GLN A 158 2.36 25.76 -3.12
N PRO A 159 1.04 25.48 -3.18
CA PRO A 159 0.37 25.25 -4.44
C PRO A 159 0.38 26.48 -5.35
N GLY A 160 0.44 26.23 -6.65
CA GLY A 160 0.25 27.28 -7.65
C GLY A 160 -1.13 27.94 -7.54
N ALA A 161 -1.24 29.18 -8.04
CA ALA A 161 -2.52 29.87 -8.09
C ALA A 161 -3.54 29.03 -8.90
N GLY A 162 -4.73 28.81 -8.32
CA GLY A 162 -5.78 27.98 -8.92
C GLY A 162 -5.58 26.46 -8.77
N ALA A 163 -4.51 26.00 -8.13
CA ALA A 163 -4.38 24.60 -7.77
C ALA A 163 -5.51 24.17 -6.82
N SER A 164 -6.03 22.97 -7.02
CA SER A 164 -7.03 22.33 -6.15
C SER A 164 -6.64 20.92 -5.74
N SER A 165 -5.63 20.33 -6.41
CA SER A 165 -5.10 19.03 -6.03
C SER A 165 -3.59 18.91 -6.19
N LEU A 166 -2.98 18.08 -5.35
CA LEU A 166 -1.63 17.55 -5.49
C LEU A 166 -1.73 16.08 -5.88
N ASN A 167 -1.02 15.68 -6.95
CA ASN A 167 -1.04 14.32 -7.48
C ASN A 167 0.38 13.83 -7.76
N LEU A 168 0.52 12.51 -7.95
CA LEU A 168 1.68 11.97 -8.65
C LEU A 168 1.66 12.45 -10.11
N ALA A 169 2.80 12.94 -10.59
CA ALA A 169 2.96 13.26 -12.00
C ALA A 169 2.79 11.98 -12.85
N PRO A 170 2.36 12.11 -14.12
CA PRO A 170 2.22 10.96 -15.01
C PRO A 170 3.51 10.13 -15.08
N GLY A 171 3.37 8.81 -14.99
CA GLY A 171 4.50 7.89 -15.01
C GLY A 171 5.33 7.87 -13.71
N LYS A 172 4.84 8.42 -12.61
CA LYS A 172 5.50 8.34 -11.29
C LYS A 172 4.77 7.37 -10.36
N LYS A 173 5.51 6.82 -9.40
CA LYS A 173 5.00 5.89 -8.40
C LYS A 173 5.65 6.11 -7.05
N ILE A 174 4.99 5.65 -6.00
CA ILE A 174 5.54 5.52 -4.65
C ILE A 174 5.78 4.03 -4.42
N VAL A 175 6.95 3.71 -3.89
CA VAL A 175 7.34 2.34 -3.59
C VAL A 175 7.71 2.20 -2.12
N VAL A 176 7.40 1.05 -1.54
CA VAL A 176 7.87 0.61 -0.24
C VAL A 176 8.57 -0.73 -0.40
N GLY A 177 9.74 -0.86 0.19
CA GLY A 177 10.56 -2.03 -0.02
C GLY A 177 11.74 -2.11 0.92
N HIS A 178 12.67 -2.97 0.52
CA HIS A 178 13.94 -3.15 1.18
C HIS A 178 15.06 -2.52 0.35
N ASP A 179 15.94 -1.77 1.00
CA ASP A 179 17.19 -1.28 0.45
C ASP A 179 18.36 -1.84 1.29
N ASP A 180 19.29 -2.53 0.63
CA ASP A 180 20.50 -3.08 1.26
C ASP A 180 21.73 -2.16 1.11
N GLY A 181 21.54 -0.97 0.53
CA GLY A 181 22.60 0.00 0.23
C GLY A 181 23.15 -0.11 -1.19
N THR A 182 22.84 -1.21 -1.90
CA THR A 182 23.25 -1.44 -3.29
C THR A 182 22.05 -1.60 -4.22
N THR A 183 21.01 -2.28 -3.75
CA THR A 183 19.82 -2.64 -4.51
C THR A 183 18.60 -2.30 -3.68
N PHE A 184 17.64 -1.64 -4.33
CA PHE A 184 16.31 -1.48 -3.78
C PHE A 184 15.35 -2.48 -4.43
N THR A 185 14.70 -3.30 -3.60
CA THR A 185 13.66 -4.25 -4.03
C THR A 185 12.28 -3.73 -3.60
N PRO A 186 11.42 -3.32 -4.56
CA PRO A 186 10.06 -2.89 -4.24
C PRO A 186 9.16 -4.08 -3.87
N TYR A 187 8.48 -3.99 -2.74
CA TYR A 187 7.47 -4.98 -2.31
C TYR A 187 6.04 -4.47 -2.54
N PHE A 188 5.85 -3.15 -2.43
CA PHE A 188 4.55 -2.50 -2.60
C PHE A 188 4.69 -1.26 -3.46
N GLU A 189 3.70 -1.02 -4.32
CA GLU A 189 3.69 0.15 -5.20
C GLU A 189 2.33 0.86 -5.19
N LEU A 190 2.38 2.19 -5.30
CA LEU A 190 1.26 3.07 -5.60
C LEU A 190 1.58 3.87 -6.86
N THR A 191 0.78 3.66 -7.90
CA THR A 191 0.84 4.46 -9.13
C THR A 191 -0.12 5.65 -9.10
N SER A 192 -0.93 5.77 -8.04
CA SER A 192 -1.80 6.90 -7.78
C SER A 192 -1.94 7.11 -6.27
N ILE A 193 -1.96 8.37 -5.86
CA ILE A 193 -2.31 8.79 -4.49
C ILE A 193 -3.76 9.28 -4.41
N GLY A 194 -4.54 9.06 -5.47
CA GLY A 194 -5.77 9.80 -5.71
C GLY A 194 -5.49 11.30 -5.92
N SER A 195 -6.50 12.13 -5.70
CA SER A 195 -6.32 13.58 -5.64
C SER A 195 -6.38 14.04 -4.19
N ILE A 196 -5.25 14.54 -3.69
CA ILE A 196 -5.15 15.17 -2.39
C ILE A 196 -5.55 16.63 -2.56
N THR A 197 -6.51 17.11 -1.78
CA THR A 197 -6.97 18.49 -1.88
C THR A 197 -5.90 19.44 -1.34
N VAL A 198 -5.67 20.53 -2.08
CA VAL A 198 -4.78 21.60 -1.67
C VAL A 198 -5.45 22.95 -1.86
N ASN A 199 -5.19 23.86 -0.94
CA ASN A 199 -5.65 25.25 -1.02
C ASN A 199 -4.50 26.18 -1.46
N PRO A 200 -4.68 26.99 -2.52
CA PRO A 200 -3.75 28.05 -2.87
C PRO A 200 -3.56 29.00 -1.68
N GLY A 201 -2.31 29.39 -1.41
CA GLY A 201 -1.97 30.24 -0.26
C GLY A 201 -1.70 29.50 1.05
N THR A 202 -1.92 28.19 1.12
CA THR A 202 -1.46 27.35 2.25
C THR A 202 -0.09 26.77 1.96
N THR A 203 0.78 26.74 2.97
CA THR A 203 2.10 26.09 2.90
C THR A 203 2.05 24.74 3.61
N TYR A 204 2.56 23.70 2.95
CA TYR A 204 2.61 22.33 3.44
C TYR A 204 4.04 21.91 3.75
N ALA A 205 4.24 21.23 4.88
CA ALA A 205 5.55 20.79 5.33
C ALA A 205 5.87 19.35 4.90
N SER A 206 4.86 18.47 4.84
CA SER A 206 5.12 17.06 4.51
C SER A 206 3.90 16.32 3.95
N LEU A 207 4.20 15.19 3.31
CA LEU A 207 3.26 14.15 2.92
C LEU A 207 3.55 12.89 3.74
N GLN A 208 2.59 12.48 4.57
CA GLN A 208 2.67 11.25 5.35
C GLN A 208 1.84 10.15 4.69
N ILE A 209 2.40 8.94 4.65
CA ILE A 209 1.75 7.76 4.06
C ILE A 209 1.79 6.63 5.08
N THR A 210 0.62 6.12 5.43
CA THR A 210 0.44 4.97 6.32
C THR A 210 -0.01 3.76 5.52
N TRP A 211 0.85 2.75 5.46
CA TRP A 211 0.60 1.46 4.85
C TRP A 211 0.27 0.43 5.93
N THR A 212 -0.89 -0.22 5.82
CA THR A 212 -1.19 -1.41 6.65
C THR A 212 -0.94 -2.64 5.81
N ILE A 213 0.05 -3.44 6.17
CA ILE A 213 0.37 -4.69 5.49
C ILE A 213 -0.30 -5.81 6.28
N THR A 214 -1.32 -6.40 5.70
CA THR A 214 -2.02 -7.53 6.30
C THR A 214 -1.49 -8.82 5.73
N VAL A 215 -1.46 -9.82 6.60
CA VAL A 215 -1.01 -11.15 6.30
C VAL A 215 -2.16 -12.08 6.61
N SER A 216 -2.61 -12.80 5.59
CA SER A 216 -3.53 -13.93 5.73
C SER A 216 -2.78 -15.24 5.83
#